data_AF-A0A9N7R3L0-F1
#
_entry.id   AF-A0A9N7R3L0-F1
#
_cell.length_a   1.000
_cell.length_b   1.000
_cell.length_c   1.000
_cell.angle_alpha   90.00
_cell.angle_beta   90.00
_cell.angle_gamma   90.00
#
_symmetry.space_group_name_H-M   'P 1'
#
loop_
_entity.id
_entity.type
_entity.pdbx_description
1 polymer ?
#
loop_
_entity_poly.entity_id
_entity_poly.type
_entity_poly.pdbx_seq_one_letter_code
_entity_poly.pdbx_strand_id
1 'polypeptide(L)'
;MAEFPLSVSRQPPDEVEAQAQINPLISLPDDVLFKILLNLCAEDIYRAGLVCRSLYYRTIRSDKFIKLHLRQNEYGLFFRFSSTRNGQHSSPRPIFVSMKQGRVTVSDYNNYTDKFRYILKNSCNGLFPDYKFWEPLAELHLSNPLTRRALRLPPPPKNAMSTFICVGYAEASKAYKVVLAYSDDGGRNAHMRWAVLTVGIDRSWRNLATEHLRETPLIYFPVVTEGFLHWTPCGNIDVGTLV
;
A
#
# COMPACT_ATOMS: atom_id res chain seq x y z
N MET A 1 42.45 21.58 -68.21
CA MET A 1 41.26 21.68 -67.33
C MET A 1 40.77 20.25 -67.12
N ALA A 2 40.61 19.86 -65.84
CA ALA A 2 39.99 18.67 -65.22
C ALA A 2 39.11 17.75 -66.12
N GLU A 3 38.94 16.43 -65.93
CA GLU A 3 39.11 15.51 -64.80
C GLU A 3 38.93 14.04 -65.29
N PHE A 4 39.57 13.08 -64.62
CA PHE A 4 39.20 11.65 -64.52
C PHE A 4 38.46 11.47 -63.17
N PRO A 5 37.55 10.48 -62.94
CA PRO A 5 38.02 9.10 -62.72
C PRO A 5 37.05 7.90 -62.93
N LEU A 6 37.69 6.77 -63.26
CA LEU A 6 37.64 5.40 -62.72
C LEU A 6 36.38 4.83 -62.00
N SER A 7 36.09 3.59 -62.42
CA SER A 7 35.16 2.59 -61.89
C SER A 7 35.50 2.06 -60.48
N VAL A 8 34.47 1.73 -59.68
CA VAL A 8 34.59 0.76 -58.57
C VAL A 8 33.34 -0.13 -58.51
N SER A 9 33.59 -1.43 -58.58
CA SER A 9 32.67 -2.55 -58.41
C SER A 9 32.09 -2.59 -56.99
N ARG A 10 30.77 -2.79 -56.86
CA ARG A 10 30.08 -2.98 -55.57
C ARG A 10 30.05 -4.46 -55.21
N GLN A 11 30.79 -4.86 -54.18
CA GLN A 11 30.53 -6.10 -53.43
C GLN A 11 29.26 -5.95 -52.58
N PRO A 12 28.52 -7.05 -52.29
CA PRO A 12 27.42 -7.02 -51.34
C PRO A 12 27.95 -6.90 -49.90
N PRO A 13 27.23 -6.20 -49.00
CA PRO A 13 27.67 -5.99 -47.63
C PRO A 13 27.52 -7.26 -46.80
N ASP A 14 28.55 -7.49 -45.98
CA ASP A 14 28.65 -8.52 -44.95
C ASP A 14 27.39 -8.60 -44.09
N GLU A 15 26.98 -9.85 -43.80
CA GLU A 15 26.02 -10.21 -42.76
C GLU A 15 26.57 -9.77 -41.40
N VAL A 16 26.24 -8.55 -41.00
CA VAL A 16 26.34 -8.14 -39.59
C VAL A 16 25.22 -8.87 -38.85
N GLU A 17 25.56 -10.00 -38.24
CA GLU A 17 24.75 -10.64 -37.21
C GLU A 17 24.37 -9.58 -36.16
N ALA A 18 23.14 -9.10 -36.23
CA ALA A 18 22.52 -8.38 -35.13
C ALA A 18 22.29 -9.40 -34.01
N GLN A 19 23.32 -9.65 -33.21
CA GLN A 19 23.19 -10.33 -31.93
C GLN A 19 22.24 -9.48 -31.08
N ALA A 20 20.97 -9.88 -31.08
CA ALA A 20 20.00 -9.38 -30.13
C ALA A 20 20.64 -9.51 -28.74
N GLN A 21 20.87 -8.40 -28.06
CA GLN A 21 21.31 -8.42 -26.67
C GLN A 21 20.24 -9.15 -25.87
N ILE A 22 20.41 -10.46 -25.69
CA ILE A 22 19.56 -11.29 -24.86
C ILE A 22 19.74 -10.71 -23.46
N ASN A 23 18.68 -10.07 -22.98
CA ASN A 23 18.68 -9.47 -21.66
C ASN A 23 19.11 -10.56 -20.65
N PRO A 24 20.25 -10.42 -19.95
CA PRO A 24 20.85 -11.51 -19.16
C PRO A 24 19.93 -12.00 -18.03
N LEU A 25 18.90 -11.24 -17.69
CA LEU A 25 17.84 -11.65 -16.76
C LEU A 25 16.91 -12.74 -17.31
N ILE A 26 16.80 -12.88 -18.64
CA ILE A 26 15.93 -13.87 -19.30
C ILE A 26 16.61 -15.24 -19.39
N SER A 27 17.95 -15.29 -19.33
CA SER A 27 18.73 -16.53 -19.39
C SER A 27 19.04 -17.15 -18.02
N LEU A 28 18.71 -16.46 -16.91
CA LEU A 28 18.90 -17.00 -15.57
C LEU A 28 17.88 -18.11 -15.25
N PRO A 29 18.29 -19.16 -14.50
CA PRO A 29 17.36 -20.12 -13.92
C PRO A 29 16.30 -19.45 -13.03
N ASP A 30 15.07 -19.97 -13.08
CA ASP A 30 13.93 -19.39 -12.38
C ASP A 30 14.14 -19.26 -10.87
N ASP A 31 14.85 -20.20 -10.24
CA ASP A 31 15.13 -20.20 -8.80
C ASP A 31 16.14 -19.12 -8.39
N VAL A 32 17.15 -18.86 -9.22
CA VAL A 32 18.13 -17.78 -9.02
C VAL A 32 17.43 -16.44 -9.18
N LEU A 33 16.64 -16.28 -10.24
CA LEU A 33 15.85 -15.09 -10.51
C LEU A 33 14.87 -14.80 -9.37
N PHE A 34 14.17 -15.84 -8.88
CA PHE A 34 13.26 -15.75 -7.74
C PHE A 34 13.96 -15.21 -6.50
N LYS A 35 15.15 -15.74 -6.17
CA LYS A 35 15.96 -15.28 -5.02
C LYS A 35 16.46 -13.85 -5.19
N ILE A 36 16.89 -13.46 -6.39
CA ILE A 36 17.31 -12.08 -6.67
C ILE A 36 16.13 -11.14 -6.42
N LEU A 37 14.98 -11.42 -7.03
CA LEU A 37 13.79 -10.59 -6.89
C LEU A 37 13.28 -10.50 -5.44
N LEU A 38 13.39 -11.57 -4.66
CA LEU A 38 12.98 -11.54 -3.24
C LEU A 38 13.81 -10.57 -2.40
N ASN A 39 15.05 -10.29 -2.79
CA ASN A 39 15.93 -9.35 -2.09
C ASN A 39 15.72 -7.89 -2.51
N LEU A 40 14.91 -7.63 -3.55
CA LEU A 40 14.59 -6.29 -4.01
C LEU A 40 13.45 -5.69 -3.20
N CYS A 41 13.45 -4.36 -3.05
CA CYS A 41 12.32 -3.67 -2.45
C CYS A 41 11.10 -3.71 -3.38
N ALA A 42 9.90 -3.48 -2.83
CA ALA A 42 8.66 -3.48 -3.61
C ALA A 42 8.70 -2.52 -4.81
N GLU A 43 9.39 -1.38 -4.67
CA GLU A 43 9.51 -0.38 -5.73
C GLU A 43 10.33 -0.90 -6.91
N ASP A 44 11.48 -1.50 -6.65
CA ASP A 44 12.34 -2.05 -7.70
C ASP A 44 11.67 -3.21 -8.42
N ILE A 45 10.93 -4.05 -7.69
CA ILE A 45 10.14 -5.14 -8.28
C ILE A 45 9.05 -4.59 -9.19
N TYR A 46 8.32 -3.57 -8.72
CA TYR A 46 7.29 -2.93 -9.53
C TYR A 46 7.90 -2.39 -10.84
N ARG A 47 9.03 -1.67 -10.75
CA ARG A 47 9.75 -1.14 -11.91
C ARG A 47 10.26 -2.26 -12.83
N ALA A 48 10.85 -3.32 -12.28
CA ALA A 48 11.31 -4.48 -13.05
C ALA A 48 10.15 -5.17 -13.81
N GLY A 49 8.98 -5.26 -13.18
CA GLY A 49 7.76 -5.78 -13.80
C GLY A 49 7.25 -4.94 -14.97
N LEU A 50 7.53 -3.62 -14.98
CA LEU A 50 7.21 -2.75 -16.11
C LEU A 50 8.13 -2.98 -17.31
N VAL A 51 9.38 -3.36 -17.07
CA VAL A 51 10.40 -3.57 -18.11
C VAL A 51 10.29 -4.96 -18.73
N CYS A 52 10.02 -5.99 -17.93
CA CYS A 52 9.98 -7.38 -18.40
C CYS A 52 8.62 -8.04 -18.10
N ARG A 53 7.77 -8.17 -19.12
CA ARG A 53 6.48 -8.86 -19.02
C ARG A 53 6.64 -10.33 -18.63
N SER A 54 7.66 -11.02 -19.15
CA SER A 54 7.92 -12.43 -18.84
C SER A 54 8.20 -12.61 -17.34
N LEU A 55 9.10 -11.79 -16.79
CA LEU A 55 9.41 -11.73 -15.35
C LEU A 55 8.16 -11.45 -14.52
N TYR A 56 7.34 -10.49 -14.98
CA TYR A 56 6.11 -10.10 -14.31
C TYR A 56 5.12 -11.27 -14.19
N TYR A 57 4.82 -11.95 -15.32
CA TYR A 57 3.80 -13.00 -15.33
C TYR A 57 4.29 -14.33 -14.74
N ARG A 58 5.56 -14.69 -14.92
CA ARG A 58 6.11 -15.97 -14.44
C ARG A 58 6.43 -15.95 -12.95
N THR A 59 6.97 -14.84 -12.46
CA THR A 59 7.55 -14.78 -11.11
C THR A 59 6.80 -13.80 -10.21
N ILE A 60 6.77 -12.51 -10.57
CA ILE A 60 6.28 -11.43 -9.68
C ILE A 60 4.79 -11.59 -9.36
N ARG A 61 4.00 -12.04 -10.34
CA ARG A 61 2.55 -12.25 -10.17
C ARG A 61 2.20 -13.53 -9.41
N SER A 62 3.16 -14.43 -9.16
CA SER A 62 2.86 -15.69 -8.48
C SER A 62 2.51 -15.47 -7.01
N ASP A 63 1.49 -16.18 -6.52
CA ASP A 63 1.07 -16.12 -5.11
C ASP A 63 2.22 -16.45 -4.15
N LYS A 64 3.09 -17.39 -4.55
CA LYS A 64 4.26 -17.80 -3.77
C LYS A 64 5.24 -16.63 -3.62
N PHE A 65 5.55 -15.94 -4.71
CA PHE A 65 6.44 -14.78 -4.67
C PHE A 65 5.84 -13.66 -3.84
N ILE A 66 4.58 -13.29 -4.09
CA ILE A 66 3.90 -12.21 -3.38
C ILE A 66 3.91 -12.47 -1.88
N LYS A 67 3.55 -13.68 -1.43
CA LYS A 67 3.54 -14.03 0.00
C LYS A 67 4.92 -13.99 0.63
N LEU A 68 5.92 -14.56 -0.05
CA LEU A 68 7.29 -14.56 0.47
C LEU A 68 7.86 -13.15 0.52
N HIS A 69 7.64 -12.34 -0.53
CA HIS A 69 8.06 -10.96 -0.58
C HIS A 69 7.39 -10.14 0.53
N LEU A 70 6.08 -10.23 0.70
CA LEU A 70 5.36 -9.53 1.78
C LEU A 70 5.82 -9.95 3.18
N ARG A 71 6.18 -11.23 3.38
CA ARG A 71 6.71 -11.71 4.68
C ARG A 71 8.15 -11.28 4.94
N GLN A 72 8.98 -11.21 3.90
CA GLN A 72 10.39 -10.84 4.00
C GLN A 72 10.60 -9.33 4.03
N ASN A 73 9.68 -8.58 3.45
CA ASN A 73 9.78 -7.13 3.39
C ASN A 73 9.21 -6.50 4.65
N GLU A 74 9.79 -5.35 4.95
CA GLU A 74 9.62 -4.68 6.22
C GLU A 74 8.16 -4.26 6.42
N TYR A 75 7.59 -4.63 7.57
CA TYR A 75 6.40 -3.96 8.05
C TYR A 75 6.79 -2.54 8.40
N GLY A 76 6.05 -1.58 7.86
CA GLY A 76 6.27 -0.19 8.17
C GLY A 76 4.98 0.58 8.37
N LEU A 77 5.03 1.45 9.37
CA LEU A 77 4.00 2.38 9.73
C LEU A 77 4.25 3.68 8.99
N PHE A 78 3.19 4.22 8.42
CA PHE A 78 3.25 5.50 7.75
C PHE A 78 2.59 6.55 8.64
N PHE A 79 3.35 7.56 9.02
CA PHE A 79 2.88 8.63 9.87
C PHE A 79 2.82 9.94 9.09
N ARG A 80 1.75 10.70 9.31
CA ARG A 80 1.66 12.08 8.84
C ARG A 80 1.54 12.99 10.05
N PHE A 81 2.62 13.70 10.38
CA PHE A 81 2.63 14.65 11.49
C PHE A 81 2.16 16.02 11.04
N SER A 82 1.06 16.52 11.61
CA SER A 82 0.78 17.95 11.58
C SER A 82 1.64 18.63 12.64
N SER A 83 2.72 19.28 12.22
CA SER A 83 3.50 20.14 13.11
C SER A 83 2.95 21.56 13.04
N THR A 84 2.46 22.07 14.17
CA THR A 84 2.27 23.50 14.40
C THR A 84 3.56 24.07 14.97
N ARG A 85 4.43 24.63 14.11
CA ARG A 85 5.52 25.50 14.60
C ARG A 85 5.00 26.94 14.53
N ASN A 86 4.98 27.62 15.68
CA ASN A 86 4.66 29.05 15.80
C ASN A 86 3.30 29.47 15.21
N GLY A 87 2.27 28.63 15.34
CA GLY A 87 0.92 28.92 14.83
C GLY A 87 0.77 28.85 13.30
N GLN A 88 1.85 28.59 12.55
CA GLN A 88 1.77 28.26 11.13
C GLN A 88 1.65 26.73 10.96
N HIS A 89 0.60 26.32 10.25
CA HIS A 89 0.43 24.94 9.82
C HIS A 89 1.47 24.63 8.74
N SER A 90 2.56 23.96 9.11
CA SER A 90 3.47 23.39 8.13
C SER A 90 2.79 22.20 7.44
N SER A 91 2.90 22.13 6.10
CA SER A 91 2.36 21.00 5.33
C SER A 91 2.88 19.69 5.92
N PRO A 92 2.00 18.81 6.39
CA PRO A 92 2.41 17.67 7.18
C PRO A 92 3.24 16.70 6.33
N ARG A 93 4.50 16.46 6.77
CA ARG A 93 5.44 15.58 6.07
C ARG A 93 5.12 14.12 6.37
N PRO A 94 4.89 13.30 5.34
CA PRO A 94 4.77 11.87 5.52
C PRO A 94 6.13 11.25 5.86
N ILE A 95 6.19 10.45 6.93
CA ILE A 95 7.33 9.59 7.21
C ILE A 95 6.89 8.12 7.15
N PHE A 96 7.75 7.28 6.61
CA PHE A 96 7.60 5.84 6.68
C PHE A 96 8.60 5.30 7.71
N VAL A 97 8.08 4.60 8.70
CA VAL A 97 8.86 3.99 9.77
C VAL A 97 8.76 2.49 9.59
N SER A 98 9.85 1.85 9.20
CA SER A 98 9.91 0.40 9.04
C SER A 98 10.81 -0.24 10.08
N MET A 99 10.62 -1.54 10.30
CA MET A 99 11.53 -2.33 11.14
C MET A 99 12.21 -3.39 10.29
N LYS A 100 13.54 -3.38 10.29
CA LYS A 100 14.39 -4.37 9.60
C LYS A 100 15.36 -4.98 10.60
N GLN A 101 15.30 -6.31 10.79
CA GLN A 101 16.23 -7.05 11.65
C GLN A 101 16.37 -6.43 13.06
N GLY A 102 15.25 -5.99 13.65
CA GLY A 102 15.22 -5.35 14.97
C GLY A 102 15.68 -3.88 14.99
N ARG A 103 16.02 -3.28 13.84
CA ARG A 103 16.35 -1.86 13.72
C ARG A 103 15.17 -1.09 13.12
N VAL A 104 14.86 0.05 13.74
CA VAL A 104 13.86 0.98 13.21
C VAL A 104 14.55 1.88 12.18
N THR A 105 14.00 1.93 10.97
CA THR A 105 14.43 2.81 9.89
C THR A 105 13.33 3.82 9.59
N VAL A 106 13.69 5.10 9.55
CA VAL A 106 12.78 6.19 9.20
C VAL A 106 13.18 6.73 7.84
N SER A 107 12.29 6.63 6.87
CA SER A 107 12.48 7.19 5.53
C SER A 107 11.54 8.36 5.33
N ASP A 108 12.10 9.49 4.89
CA ASP A 108 11.32 10.64 4.50
C ASP A 108 10.65 10.37 3.14
N TYR A 109 9.33 10.48 3.08
CA TYR A 109 8.53 10.25 1.89
C TYR A 109 8.05 11.57 1.25
N ASN A 110 8.83 12.66 1.38
CA ASN A 110 8.53 13.98 0.81
C ASN A 110 8.15 13.94 -0.69
N ASN A 111 8.68 13.02 -1.50
CA ASN A 111 8.29 12.88 -2.93
C ASN A 111 6.84 12.41 -3.15
N TYR A 112 6.10 12.16 -2.08
CA TYR A 112 4.71 11.74 -2.10
C TYR A 112 3.78 12.70 -1.34
N THR A 113 4.27 13.84 -0.83
CA THR A 113 3.45 14.84 -0.11
C THR A 113 2.22 15.28 -0.89
N ASP A 114 2.39 15.46 -2.19
CA ASP A 114 1.34 15.96 -3.10
C ASP A 114 0.34 14.85 -3.47
N LYS A 115 0.69 13.60 -3.16
CA LYS A 115 -0.05 12.39 -3.54
C LYS A 115 -0.94 11.87 -2.41
N PHE A 116 -0.65 12.25 -1.17
CA PHE A 116 -1.48 11.92 -0.02
C PHE A 116 -2.41 13.08 0.30
N ARG A 117 -3.68 12.93 -0.07
CA ARG A 117 -4.67 13.97 0.21
C ARG A 117 -4.92 14.14 1.71
N TYR A 118 -4.80 13.08 2.53
CA TYR A 118 -5.24 13.10 3.94
C TYR A 118 -4.29 12.41 4.95
N ILE A 119 -4.63 12.45 6.24
CA ILE A 119 -3.80 11.96 7.36
C ILE A 119 -3.84 10.43 7.38
N LEU A 120 -2.73 9.79 6.98
CA LEU A 120 -2.60 8.34 7.01
C LEU A 120 -2.29 7.84 8.42
N LYS A 121 -3.04 6.84 8.86
CA LYS A 121 -2.88 6.27 10.21
C LYS A 121 -2.83 4.75 10.27
N ASN A 122 -2.98 4.03 9.15
CA ASN A 122 -2.81 2.58 9.06
C ASN A 122 -2.55 2.16 7.60
N SER A 123 -1.64 1.20 7.41
CA SER A 123 -1.34 0.60 6.11
C SER A 123 -1.33 -0.92 6.25
N CYS A 124 -1.62 -1.64 5.16
CA CYS A 124 -1.46 -3.09 5.11
C CYS A 124 -0.91 -3.46 3.73
N ASN A 125 0.27 -4.10 3.69
CA ASN A 125 0.91 -4.53 2.45
C ASN A 125 1.06 -3.39 1.41
N GLY A 126 1.31 -2.16 1.88
CA GLY A 126 1.42 -0.96 1.03
C GLY A 126 0.08 -0.40 0.53
N LEU A 127 -1.06 -0.89 1.05
CA LEU A 127 -2.39 -0.33 0.80
C LEU A 127 -2.79 0.64 1.92
N PHE A 128 -3.43 1.74 1.54
CA PHE A 128 -3.77 2.85 2.41
C PHE A 128 -5.21 3.33 2.18
N PRO A 129 -6.03 3.46 3.23
CA PRO A 129 -7.30 4.17 3.14
C PRO A 129 -7.05 5.66 2.84
N ASP A 130 -7.67 6.18 1.80
CA ASP A 130 -7.60 7.58 1.37
C ASP A 130 -9.01 8.19 1.48
N TYR A 131 -9.19 9.11 2.43
CA TYR A 131 -10.47 9.72 2.77
C TYR A 131 -10.30 11.06 3.48
N LYS A 132 -11.29 11.93 3.32
CA LYS A 132 -11.35 13.23 4.00
C LYS A 132 -11.70 13.06 5.47
N PHE A 133 -10.86 13.61 6.35
CA PHE A 133 -11.12 13.59 7.78
C PHE A 133 -12.13 14.69 8.15
N TRP A 134 -13.02 14.40 9.10
CA TRP A 134 -14.10 15.29 9.58
C TRP A 134 -15.13 15.75 8.53
N GLU A 135 -15.05 15.30 7.28
CA GLU A 135 -16.12 15.46 6.30
C GLU A 135 -16.96 14.18 6.25
N PRO A 136 -18.25 14.27 5.86
CA PRO A 136 -19.05 13.09 5.55
C PRO A 136 -18.29 12.21 4.55
N LEU A 137 -18.19 10.91 4.84
CA LEU A 137 -17.48 9.98 3.98
C LEU A 137 -18.28 9.72 2.68
N ALA A 138 -18.21 10.64 1.72
CA ALA A 138 -18.83 10.46 0.40
C ALA A 138 -17.97 9.57 -0.51
N GLU A 139 -16.64 9.65 -0.35
CA GLU A 139 -15.67 8.93 -1.18
C GLU A 139 -14.57 8.34 -0.30
N LEU A 140 -14.43 7.02 -0.35
CA LEU A 140 -13.36 6.28 0.32
C LEU A 140 -12.64 5.41 -0.70
N HIS A 141 -11.34 5.61 -0.81
CA HIS A 141 -10.49 4.83 -1.71
C HIS A 141 -9.49 3.99 -0.92
N LEU A 142 -9.09 2.86 -1.48
CA LEU A 142 -7.92 2.11 -1.05
C LEU A 142 -6.82 2.34 -2.09
N SER A 143 -5.76 3.02 -1.69
CA SER A 143 -4.69 3.46 -2.56
C SER A 143 -3.40 2.67 -2.34
N ASN A 144 -2.65 2.46 -3.41
CA ASN A 144 -1.26 1.99 -3.37
C ASN A 144 -0.39 3.10 -3.97
N PRO A 145 0.27 3.92 -3.13
CA PRO A 145 1.09 5.06 -3.55
C PRO A 145 2.25 4.68 -4.46
N LEU A 146 2.80 3.48 -4.27
CA LEU A 146 3.91 2.97 -5.06
C LEU A 146 3.48 2.71 -6.50
N THR A 147 2.33 2.06 -6.68
CA THR A 147 1.79 1.75 -8.01
C THR A 147 0.94 2.89 -8.61
N ARG A 148 0.63 3.92 -7.80
CA ARG A 148 -0.31 5.02 -8.12
C ARG A 148 -1.71 4.54 -8.51
N ARG A 149 -2.10 3.35 -8.05
CA ARG A 149 -3.44 2.81 -8.27
C ARG A 149 -4.29 3.09 -7.05
N ALA A 150 -5.55 3.41 -7.28
CA ALA A 150 -6.56 3.55 -6.24
C ALA A 150 -7.77 2.72 -6.64
N LEU A 151 -8.33 2.01 -5.67
CA LEU A 151 -9.57 1.28 -5.78
C LEU A 151 -10.64 2.06 -5.04
N ARG A 152 -11.71 2.46 -5.75
CA ARG A 152 -12.87 3.06 -5.11
C ARG A 152 -13.65 2.00 -4.33
N LEU A 153 -13.92 2.25 -3.06
CA LEU A 153 -14.76 1.38 -2.24
C LEU A 153 -16.23 1.79 -2.36
N PRO A 154 -17.18 0.89 -2.06
CA PRO A 154 -18.58 1.24 -1.92
C PRO A 154 -18.78 2.39 -0.93
N PRO A 155 -19.80 3.24 -1.14
CA PRO A 155 -20.08 4.32 -0.23
C PRO A 155 -20.39 3.76 1.17
N PRO A 156 -19.84 4.37 2.24
CA PRO A 156 -20.13 3.97 3.61
C PRO A 156 -21.58 4.31 4.00
N PRO A 157 -22.01 3.88 5.19
CA PRO A 157 -23.35 4.22 5.71
C PRO A 157 -23.63 5.73 5.62
N LYS A 158 -24.88 6.09 5.30
CA LYS A 158 -25.29 7.50 5.13
C LYS A 158 -24.98 8.30 6.40
N ASN A 159 -24.48 9.51 6.22
CA ASN A 159 -24.09 10.44 7.30
C ASN A 159 -22.99 9.92 8.23
N ALA A 160 -22.30 8.83 7.87
CA ALA A 160 -21.18 8.32 8.65
C ALA A 160 -20.07 9.39 8.73
N MET A 161 -19.89 9.94 9.93
CA MET A 161 -18.69 10.69 10.27
C MET A 161 -17.64 9.68 10.72
N SER A 162 -16.62 9.52 9.89
CA SER A 162 -15.48 8.64 10.17
C SER A 162 -14.75 9.08 11.43
N THR A 163 -14.64 8.19 12.41
CA THR A 163 -13.66 8.36 13.48
C THR A 163 -12.35 7.69 13.10
N PHE A 164 -12.42 6.49 12.50
CA PHE A 164 -11.23 5.75 12.06
C PHE A 164 -11.53 4.73 10.97
N ILE A 165 -10.52 4.52 10.11
CA ILE A 165 -10.54 3.53 9.03
C ILE A 165 -9.22 2.76 9.06
N CYS A 166 -9.29 1.45 9.00
CA CYS A 166 -8.12 0.59 8.89
C CYS A 166 -8.30 -0.45 7.78
N VAL A 167 -7.19 -0.94 7.26
CA VAL A 167 -7.14 -2.04 6.31
C VAL A 167 -6.30 -3.16 6.90
N GLY A 168 -6.75 -4.39 6.72
CA GLY A 168 -6.07 -5.60 7.15
C GLY A 168 -6.14 -6.70 6.11
N TYR A 169 -5.14 -7.58 6.10
CA TYR A 169 -5.17 -8.81 5.30
C TYR A 169 -5.52 -9.98 6.21
N ALA A 170 -6.65 -10.61 5.96
CA ALA A 170 -7.11 -11.76 6.74
C ALA A 170 -6.63 -13.06 6.08
N GLU A 171 -5.51 -13.61 6.58
CA GLU A 171 -4.84 -14.80 6.03
C GLU A 171 -5.80 -16.00 5.86
N ALA A 172 -6.70 -16.25 6.82
CA ALA A 172 -7.68 -17.34 6.75
C ALA A 172 -8.59 -17.26 5.51
N SER A 173 -8.98 -16.05 5.12
CA SER A 173 -9.84 -15.81 3.95
C SER A 173 -9.05 -15.37 2.71
N LYS A 174 -7.74 -15.14 2.84
CA LYS A 174 -6.85 -14.56 1.82
C LYS A 174 -7.38 -13.26 1.21
N ALA A 175 -8.11 -12.47 1.99
CA ALA A 175 -8.82 -11.29 1.53
C ALA A 175 -8.42 -10.05 2.34
N TYR A 176 -8.40 -8.90 1.67
CA TYR A 176 -8.32 -7.63 2.37
C TYR A 176 -9.67 -7.25 2.94
N LYS A 177 -9.66 -6.79 4.18
CA LYS A 177 -10.82 -6.24 4.88
C LYS A 177 -10.53 -4.79 5.23
N VAL A 178 -11.53 -3.94 5.05
CA VAL A 178 -11.52 -2.55 5.51
C VAL A 178 -12.54 -2.44 6.62
N VAL A 179 -12.10 -1.96 7.78
CA VAL A 179 -12.99 -1.69 8.91
C VAL A 179 -13.11 -0.17 9.06
N LEU A 180 -14.35 0.27 9.18
CA LEU A 180 -14.74 1.64 9.43
C LEU A 180 -15.40 1.69 10.79
N ALA A 181 -14.96 2.62 11.64
CA ALA A 181 -15.80 3.08 12.74
C ALA A 181 -16.28 4.49 12.49
N TYR A 182 -17.55 4.68 12.81
CA TYR A 182 -18.28 5.90 12.53
C TYR A 182 -19.28 6.22 13.63
N SER A 183 -19.68 7.47 13.68
CA SER A 183 -20.84 7.93 14.45
C SER A 183 -21.92 8.45 13.49
N ASP A 184 -23.18 8.36 13.92
CA ASP A 184 -24.31 8.92 13.17
C ASP A 184 -24.46 10.43 13.42
N ASP A 185 -23.99 10.93 14.57
CA ASP A 185 -24.38 12.21 15.16
C ASP A 185 -23.20 13.15 15.47
N GLY A 186 -21.94 12.76 15.21
CA GLY A 186 -20.76 13.63 15.25
C GLY A 186 -20.42 14.28 16.61
N GLY A 187 -21.29 14.12 17.61
CA GLY A 187 -21.16 14.69 18.95
C GLY A 187 -20.15 13.93 19.83
N ARG A 188 -19.69 14.59 20.90
CA ARG A 188 -18.70 14.01 21.84
C ARG A 188 -19.19 12.74 22.56
N ASN A 189 -20.50 12.50 22.59
CA ASN A 189 -21.14 11.35 23.20
C ASN A 189 -21.73 10.37 22.16
N ALA A 190 -21.35 10.52 20.89
CA ALA A 190 -21.93 9.73 19.82
C ALA A 190 -21.60 8.24 19.98
N HIS A 191 -22.62 7.40 19.82
CA HIS A 191 -22.44 5.96 19.88
C HIS A 191 -21.65 5.48 18.68
N MET A 192 -20.49 4.90 18.94
CA MET A 192 -19.62 4.39 17.90
C MET A 192 -20.16 3.10 17.31
N ARG A 193 -20.30 3.09 15.99
CA ARG A 193 -20.67 1.93 15.19
C ARG A 193 -19.50 1.49 14.33
N TRP A 194 -19.59 0.24 13.90
CA TRP A 194 -18.54 -0.42 13.18
C TRP A 194 -19.11 -1.10 11.97
N ALA A 195 -18.39 -1.00 10.86
CA ALA A 195 -18.72 -1.74 9.66
C ALA A 195 -17.46 -2.29 9.01
N VAL A 196 -17.61 -3.43 8.35
CA VAL A 196 -16.55 -4.10 7.61
C VAL A 196 -16.94 -4.25 6.14
N LEU A 197 -15.94 -4.17 5.29
CA LEU A 197 -16.01 -4.43 3.86
C LEU A 197 -14.89 -5.38 3.45
N THR A 198 -15.24 -6.47 2.78
CA THR A 198 -14.27 -7.36 2.13
C THR A 198 -13.98 -6.83 0.72
N VAL A 199 -12.75 -6.41 0.48
CA VAL A 199 -12.35 -5.72 -0.75
C VAL A 199 -12.52 -6.64 -1.96
N GLY A 200 -13.23 -6.16 -2.98
CA GLY A 200 -13.47 -6.89 -4.23
C GLY A 200 -14.57 -7.96 -4.15
N ILE A 201 -15.14 -8.21 -2.97
CA ILE A 201 -16.21 -9.19 -2.76
C ILE A 201 -17.50 -8.47 -2.35
N ASP A 202 -17.44 -7.68 -1.28
CA ASP A 202 -18.61 -7.01 -0.72
C ASP A 202 -18.99 -5.80 -1.59
N ARG A 203 -20.29 -5.66 -1.91
CA ARG A 203 -20.84 -4.50 -2.64
C ARG A 203 -21.33 -3.39 -1.71
N SER A 204 -21.41 -3.68 -0.41
CA SER A 204 -21.88 -2.77 0.62
C SER A 204 -21.24 -3.12 1.97
N TRP A 205 -21.21 -2.14 2.85
CA TRP A 205 -20.69 -2.29 4.20
C TRP A 205 -21.61 -3.16 5.06
N ARG A 206 -21.03 -4.08 5.83
CA ARG A 206 -21.75 -4.91 6.80
C ARG A 206 -21.47 -4.39 8.20
N ASN A 207 -22.52 -4.06 8.95
CA ASN A 207 -22.37 -3.64 10.34
C ASN A 207 -21.84 -4.80 11.19
N LEU A 208 -20.95 -4.47 12.12
CA LEU A 208 -20.42 -5.41 13.11
C LEU A 208 -21.20 -5.26 14.41
N ALA A 209 -21.52 -6.39 15.04
CA ALA A 209 -22.15 -6.40 16.35
C ALA A 209 -21.09 -6.15 17.43
N THR A 210 -20.96 -4.88 17.85
CA THR A 210 -19.94 -4.44 18.82
C THR A 210 -20.55 -3.99 20.13
N GLU A 211 -21.72 -4.51 20.48
CA GLU A 211 -22.45 -4.07 21.68
C GLU A 211 -21.66 -4.35 22.96
N HIS A 212 -20.84 -5.40 22.95
CA HIS A 212 -19.90 -5.76 24.02
C HIS A 212 -18.69 -4.83 24.12
N LEU A 213 -18.39 -4.02 23.10
CA LEU A 213 -17.27 -3.07 23.11
C LEU A 213 -17.68 -1.68 23.63
N ARG A 214 -18.94 -1.51 24.05
CA ARG A 214 -19.49 -0.22 24.50
C ARG A 214 -18.89 0.29 25.80
N GLU A 215 -18.25 -0.57 26.59
CA GLU A 215 -17.75 -0.23 27.92
C GLU A 215 -16.34 0.37 27.92
N THR A 216 -15.56 0.20 26.83
CA THR A 216 -14.19 0.73 26.75
C THR A 216 -14.15 1.94 25.83
N PRO A 217 -13.71 3.12 26.31
CA PRO A 217 -13.51 4.26 25.43
C PRO A 217 -12.33 3.95 24.50
N LEU A 218 -12.65 3.60 23.25
CA LEU A 218 -11.68 3.36 22.18
C LEU A 218 -11.24 4.72 21.60
N ILE A 219 -10.34 5.39 22.32
CA ILE A 219 -9.88 6.76 21.99
C ILE A 219 -8.70 6.74 21.00
N TYR A 220 -8.00 5.62 20.84
CA TYR A 220 -6.77 5.52 20.04
C TYR A 220 -6.93 4.74 18.73
N PHE A 221 -6.00 4.99 17.80
CA PHE A 221 -5.95 4.33 16.50
C PHE A 221 -5.69 2.84 16.69
N PRO A 222 -6.49 1.98 16.05
CA PRO A 222 -6.23 0.56 16.15
C PRO A 222 -5.01 0.19 15.33
N VAL A 223 -4.32 -0.86 15.73
CA VAL A 223 -3.24 -1.47 14.98
C VAL A 223 -3.75 -2.80 14.43
N VAL A 224 -3.50 -3.06 13.15
CA VAL A 224 -3.77 -4.38 12.57
C VAL A 224 -2.51 -5.22 12.62
N THR A 225 -2.55 -6.36 13.29
CA THR A 225 -1.48 -7.36 13.26
C THR A 225 -2.06 -8.74 13.02
N GLU A 226 -1.45 -9.50 12.12
CA GLU A 226 -1.85 -10.89 11.81
C GLU A 226 -3.33 -11.07 11.40
N GLY A 227 -3.94 -10.02 10.87
CA GLY A 227 -5.36 -10.01 10.48
C GLY A 227 -6.32 -9.66 11.62
N PHE A 228 -5.82 -9.41 12.82
CA PHE A 228 -6.58 -8.97 13.97
C PHE A 228 -6.45 -7.46 14.18
N LEU A 229 -7.52 -6.84 14.67
CA LEU A 229 -7.54 -5.43 15.02
C LEU A 229 -7.34 -5.26 16.52
N HIS A 230 -6.26 -4.59 16.91
CA HIS A 230 -5.87 -4.36 18.29
C HIS A 230 -6.11 -2.91 18.67
N TRP A 231 -6.70 -2.70 19.84
CA TRP A 231 -6.89 -1.39 20.44
C TRP A 231 -6.04 -1.28 21.68
N THR A 232 -5.31 -0.18 21.82
CA THR A 232 -4.65 0.15 23.09
C THR A 232 -5.55 1.10 23.87
N PRO A 233 -6.06 0.70 25.05
CA PRO A 233 -6.83 1.60 25.90
C PRO A 233 -6.01 2.82 26.31
N CYS A 234 -6.70 3.89 26.70
CA CYS A 234 -6.09 4.94 27.50
C CYS A 234 -6.02 4.45 28.96
N GLY A 235 -4.80 4.31 29.50
CA GLY A 235 -4.61 3.87 30.89
C GLY A 235 -4.54 2.34 31.07
N ASN A 236 -4.10 1.93 32.26
CA ASN A 236 -3.58 0.58 32.57
C ASN A 236 -4.38 -0.60 31.98
N ILE A 237 -3.71 -1.28 31.05
CA ILE A 237 -3.73 -2.73 30.74
C ILE A 237 -5.13 -3.34 30.55
N ASP A 238 -5.62 -3.33 29.29
CA ASP A 238 -6.41 -4.44 28.72
C ASP A 238 -6.49 -4.31 27.18
N VAL A 239 -5.83 -5.22 26.44
CA VAL A 239 -5.86 -5.20 24.96
C VAL A 239 -7.12 -5.89 24.46
N GLY A 240 -8.03 -5.14 23.83
CA GLY A 240 -9.18 -5.70 23.11
C GLY A 240 -8.80 -6.12 21.69
N THR A 241 -9.15 -7.36 21.31
CA THR A 241 -8.94 -7.90 19.96
C THR A 241 -10.28 -8.11 19.26
N LEU A 242 -10.43 -7.53 18.07
CA LEU A 242 -11.55 -7.80 17.16
C LEU A 242 -11.07 -8.71 16.03
N VAL A 243 -11.84 -9.78 15.77
CA VAL A 243 -11.62 -10.79 14.71
C VAL A 243 -12.33 -10.40 13.42
#